data_AF-A0A0N4UGZ5-F1
#
_entry.id   AF-A0A0N4UGZ5-F1
#
_cell.length_a   1.000
_cell.length_b   1.000
_cell.length_c   1.000
_cell.angle_alpha   90.00
_cell.angle_beta   90.00
_cell.angle_gamma   90.00
#
_symmetry.space_group_name_H-M   'P 1'
#
loop_
_entity.id
_entity.type
_entity.pdbx_description
1 polymer ?
#
loop_
_entity_poly.entity_id
_entity_poly.type
_entity_poly.pdbx_seq_one_letter_code
_entity_poly.pdbx_strand_id
1 'polypeptide(L)'
;MSENNSDDDIKKNYNGKRKRKSDESFAEKKIKIEHDVFNCNGMKGDEEALSIASSSKWLNPVEMSHVVDSFFRNLRIDLKRYLKEAVQISSISFGAAIDLLHNFLADGSSITLHPDFPKKPPSSFVLFCKKRGDVKHGIWHFKDLSAMWKNDDYKEEKLACEKESLDLQRNYMENLEKFKYCDLEPEKRNKKLLKKFNKLSDDQRAIYQSLASAL
;
A
#
# COMPACT_ATOMS: atom_id res chain seq x y z
N MET A 1 -44.60 39.30 28.84
CA MET A 1 -44.93 39.71 27.47
C MET A 1 -44.38 38.64 26.55
N SER A 2 -45.28 38.01 25.82
CA SER A 2 -45.03 36.94 24.85
C SER A 2 -44.43 37.50 23.56
N GLU A 3 -43.69 36.67 22.83
CA GLU A 3 -43.45 36.63 21.36
C GLU A 3 -42.13 35.85 21.13
N ASN A 4 -42.14 34.52 20.94
CA ASN A 4 -42.38 33.79 19.68
C ASN A 4 -41.70 34.40 18.44
N ASN A 5 -40.62 33.77 17.99
CA ASN A 5 -40.19 33.62 16.58
C ASN A 5 -39.16 32.47 16.57
N SER A 6 -39.57 31.23 16.34
CA SER A 6 -39.82 30.61 15.01
C SER A 6 -38.54 30.45 14.20
N ASP A 7 -37.98 29.24 14.29
CA ASP A 7 -37.39 28.43 13.22
C ASP A 7 -37.11 29.13 11.89
N ASP A 8 -35.82 29.31 11.58
CA ASP A 8 -35.34 29.38 10.20
C ASP A 8 -34.24 28.32 10.00
N ASP A 9 -34.70 27.19 9.48
CA ASP A 9 -33.95 26.07 8.94
C ASP A 9 -33.01 26.51 7.80
N ILE A 10 -31.78 26.94 8.13
CA ILE A 10 -30.74 27.15 7.13
C ILE A 10 -30.04 25.80 6.84
N LYS A 11 -30.71 24.97 6.04
CA LYS A 11 -30.13 23.79 5.36
C LYS A 11 -29.08 24.23 4.33
N LYS A 12 -27.84 24.48 4.77
CA LYS A 12 -26.70 24.69 3.85
C LYS A 12 -26.18 23.35 3.35
N ASN A 13 -26.73 22.95 2.20
CA ASN A 13 -26.27 21.86 1.33
C ASN A 13 -24.87 22.18 0.78
N TYR A 14 -23.82 21.79 1.51
CA TYR A 14 -22.43 21.89 1.04
C TYR A 14 -22.09 20.77 0.06
N ASN A 15 -22.57 20.92 -1.18
CA ASN A 15 -22.10 20.14 -2.32
C ASN A 15 -20.85 20.82 -2.92
N GLY A 16 -19.77 20.86 -2.13
CA GLY A 16 -18.50 21.45 -2.51
C GLY A 16 -17.71 20.54 -3.44
N LYS A 17 -17.99 20.64 -4.75
CA LYS A 17 -17.18 20.06 -5.83
C LYS A 17 -15.73 20.51 -5.68
N ARG A 18 -14.86 19.66 -5.11
CA ARG A 18 -13.40 19.82 -5.19
C ARG A 18 -12.97 19.58 -6.64
N LYS A 19 -12.83 20.69 -7.39
CA LYS A 19 -12.12 20.75 -8.67
C LYS A 19 -10.68 20.25 -8.43
N ARG A 20 -10.37 19.04 -8.90
CA ARG A 20 -8.98 18.58 -9.05
C ARG A 20 -8.40 19.36 -10.24
N LYS A 21 -7.54 20.34 -9.97
CA LYS A 21 -6.65 20.95 -10.96
C LYS A 21 -5.31 20.25 -10.86
N SER A 22 -5.01 19.36 -11.80
CA SER A 22 -3.70 19.13 -12.42
C SER A 22 -3.70 17.77 -13.13
N ASP A 23 -4.60 17.61 -14.11
CA ASP A 23 -4.55 16.51 -15.07
C ASP A 23 -3.60 16.92 -16.20
N GLU A 24 -2.28 16.93 -15.95
CA GLU A 24 -1.31 17.08 -17.04
C GLU A 24 0.13 16.58 -16.78
N SER A 25 0.44 15.95 -15.64
CA SER A 25 1.81 15.43 -15.43
C SER A 25 1.92 13.94 -15.10
N PHE A 26 0.81 13.17 -15.10
CA PHE A 26 0.86 11.74 -14.76
C PHE A 26 0.76 10.80 -15.97
N ALA A 27 0.23 11.29 -17.10
CA ALA A 27 0.05 10.47 -18.30
C ALA A 27 1.37 10.15 -19.02
N GLU A 28 2.39 11.01 -18.94
CA GLU A 28 3.65 10.81 -19.67
C GLU A 28 4.68 9.93 -18.95
N LYS A 29 4.43 9.54 -17.69
CA LYS A 29 5.27 8.53 -17.00
C LYS A 29 4.86 7.09 -17.27
N LYS A 30 3.92 6.83 -18.20
CA LYS A 30 3.53 5.47 -18.62
C LYS A 30 4.49 4.83 -19.63
N ILE A 31 5.73 5.31 -19.71
CA ILE A 31 6.77 4.75 -20.59
C ILE A 31 7.48 3.59 -19.87
N LYS A 32 7.16 2.37 -20.33
CA LYS A 32 7.95 1.13 -20.27
C LYS A 32 8.34 0.61 -18.87
N ILE A 33 7.38 -0.06 -18.23
CA ILE A 33 7.68 -1.25 -17.42
C ILE A 33 7.13 -2.45 -18.20
N GLU A 34 7.70 -2.69 -19.38
CA GLU A 34 7.50 -3.95 -20.10
C GLU A 34 8.61 -4.93 -19.70
N HIS A 35 8.17 -6.13 -19.32
CA HIS A 35 8.90 -7.39 -19.37
C HIS A 35 10.30 -7.45 -18.74
N ASP A 36 10.34 -7.65 -17.42
CA ASP A 36 11.41 -8.41 -16.75
C ASP A 36 10.80 -9.23 -15.60
N VAL A 37 9.77 -10.01 -15.94
CA VAL A 37 9.22 -11.06 -15.08
C VAL A 37 10.03 -12.32 -15.35
N PHE A 38 10.75 -12.78 -14.32
CA PHE A 38 11.38 -14.10 -14.21
C PHE A 38 12.43 -14.47 -15.27
N ASN A 39 13.69 -14.12 -15.00
CA ASN A 39 14.82 -14.93 -15.46
C ASN A 39 15.67 -15.33 -14.24
N CYS A 40 15.32 -16.49 -13.66
CA CYS A 40 16.04 -17.12 -12.56
C CYS A 40 17.14 -18.02 -13.13
N ASN A 41 18.17 -17.45 -13.75
CA ASN A 41 19.38 -18.19 -14.10
C ASN A 41 20.59 -17.41 -13.59
N GLY A 42 21.25 -17.96 -12.57
CA GLY A 42 22.48 -17.40 -12.01
C GLY A 42 22.58 -17.51 -10.50
N MET A 43 22.48 -18.74 -9.96
CA MET A 43 22.99 -19.05 -8.62
C MET A 43 24.35 -19.73 -8.81
N LYS A 44 25.43 -19.00 -8.52
CA LYS A 44 26.79 -19.51 -8.36
C LYS A 44 27.37 -18.80 -7.14
N GLY A 45 27.92 -19.59 -6.22
CA GLY A 45 28.55 -19.13 -4.98
C GLY A 45 27.59 -19.22 -3.80
N ASP A 46 27.71 -20.25 -2.98
CA ASP A 46 28.37 -20.15 -1.66
C ASP A 46 28.23 -21.50 -0.95
N GLU A 47 29.36 -22.20 -0.78
CA GLU A 47 29.47 -23.63 -0.41
C GLU A 47 29.07 -23.98 1.03
N GLU A 48 28.61 -23.03 1.86
CA GLU A 48 28.36 -23.31 3.27
C GLU A 48 26.91 -23.71 3.60
N ALA A 49 25.98 -23.64 2.64
CA ALA A 49 24.61 -24.15 2.80
C ALA A 49 24.47 -25.68 2.60
N LEU A 50 25.58 -26.40 2.36
CA LEU A 50 25.56 -27.83 1.99
C LEU A 50 25.42 -28.81 3.17
N SER A 51 25.43 -28.34 4.41
CA SER A 51 25.32 -29.23 5.58
C SER A 51 23.89 -29.71 5.86
N ILE A 52 22.88 -28.86 5.71
CA ILE A 52 21.47 -29.20 6.04
C ILE A 52 20.71 -29.73 4.82
N ALA A 53 21.22 -29.51 3.60
CA ALA A 53 20.56 -29.92 2.36
C ALA A 53 20.70 -31.43 2.04
N SER A 54 21.44 -32.21 2.83
CA SER A 54 21.83 -33.59 2.48
C SER A 54 20.72 -34.65 2.66
N SER A 55 19.52 -34.30 3.14
CA SER A 55 18.42 -35.29 3.32
C SER A 55 17.18 -35.04 2.46
N SER A 56 17.06 -33.89 1.80
CA SER A 56 15.98 -33.67 0.84
C SER A 56 16.50 -34.05 -0.55
N LYS A 57 15.95 -35.11 -1.14
CA LYS A 57 16.10 -35.38 -2.58
C LYS A 57 15.55 -34.16 -3.32
N TRP A 58 16.44 -33.23 -3.68
CA TRP A 58 16.08 -32.09 -4.50
C TRP A 58 15.55 -32.64 -5.82
N LEU A 59 14.27 -32.38 -6.12
CA LEU A 59 13.68 -32.71 -7.41
C LEU A 59 14.54 -32.06 -8.50
N ASN A 60 14.86 -32.84 -9.53
CA ASN A 60 15.65 -32.31 -10.64
C ASN A 60 14.89 -31.16 -11.31
N PRO A 61 15.58 -30.19 -11.98
CA PRO A 61 14.94 -29.02 -12.57
C PRO A 61 13.71 -29.33 -13.46
N VAL A 62 13.73 -30.48 -14.16
CA VAL A 62 12.63 -30.96 -15.00
C VAL A 62 11.40 -31.38 -14.17
N GLU A 63 11.60 -32.10 -13.06
CA GLU A 63 10.51 -32.45 -12.16
C GLU A 63 9.93 -31.20 -11.49
N MET A 64 10.81 -30.25 -11.16
CA MET A 64 10.42 -28.95 -10.58
C MET A 64 9.56 -28.14 -11.57
N SER A 65 9.90 -28.12 -12.87
CA SER A 65 9.08 -27.45 -13.89
C SER A 65 7.69 -28.09 -14.01
N HIS A 66 7.60 -29.43 -13.96
CA HIS A 66 6.30 -30.11 -14.01
C HIS A 66 5.41 -29.80 -12.81
N VAL A 67 5.99 -29.69 -11.61
CA VAL A 67 5.24 -29.31 -10.40
C VAL A 67 4.71 -27.87 -10.53
N VAL A 68 5.55 -26.95 -11.01
CA VAL A 68 5.19 -25.55 -11.22
C VAL A 68 4.10 -25.41 -12.29
N ASP A 69 4.22 -26.13 -13.41
CA ASP A 69 3.22 -26.12 -14.47
C ASP A 69 1.87 -26.66 -14.00
N SER A 70 1.89 -27.75 -13.22
CA SER A 70 0.68 -28.32 -12.60
C SER A 70 0.01 -27.32 -11.66
N PHE A 71 0.79 -26.61 -10.83
CA PHE A 71 0.29 -25.57 -9.93
C PHE A 71 -0.39 -24.43 -10.71
N PHE A 72 0.26 -23.86 -11.72
CA PHE A 72 -0.32 -22.78 -12.52
C PHE A 72 -1.56 -23.23 -13.30
N ARG A 73 -1.57 -24.47 -13.79
CA ARG A 73 -2.74 -25.05 -14.44
C ARG A 73 -3.92 -25.15 -13.48
N ASN A 74 -3.72 -25.65 -12.27
CA ASN A 74 -4.77 -25.76 -11.26
C ASN A 74 -5.27 -24.37 -10.83
N LEU A 75 -4.36 -23.43 -10.59
CA LEU A 75 -4.70 -22.04 -10.30
C LEU A 75 -5.57 -21.43 -11.40
N ARG A 76 -5.25 -21.66 -12.68
CA ARG A 76 -6.04 -21.16 -13.81
C ARG A 76 -7.44 -21.77 -13.86
N ILE A 77 -7.57 -23.06 -13.54
CA ILE A 77 -8.86 -23.77 -13.48
C ILE A 77 -9.71 -23.20 -12.34
N ASP A 78 -9.14 -23.09 -11.15
CA ASP A 78 -9.83 -22.56 -9.98
C ASP A 78 -10.26 -21.11 -10.16
N LEU A 79 -9.36 -20.26 -10.68
CA LEU A 79 -9.68 -18.86 -10.97
C LEU A 79 -10.84 -18.74 -11.96
N LYS A 80 -10.83 -19.55 -13.03
CA LYS A 80 -11.95 -19.57 -13.99
C LYS A 80 -13.24 -20.03 -13.33
N ARG A 81 -13.21 -21.05 -12.47
CA ARG A 81 -14.39 -21.54 -11.74
C ARG A 81 -14.97 -20.45 -10.85
N TYR A 82 -14.16 -19.90 -9.94
CA TYR A 82 -14.62 -18.89 -8.98
C TYR A 82 -15.09 -17.60 -9.66
N LEU A 83 -14.39 -17.15 -10.70
CA LEU A 83 -14.82 -15.95 -11.42
C LEU A 83 -16.12 -16.20 -12.19
N LYS A 84 -16.32 -17.41 -12.74
CA LYS A 84 -17.58 -17.76 -13.40
C LYS A 84 -18.74 -17.76 -12.41
N GLU A 85 -18.54 -18.29 -11.21
CA GLU A 85 -19.53 -18.28 -10.12
C GLU A 85 -19.83 -16.85 -9.65
N ALA A 86 -18.80 -16.01 -9.44
CA ALA A 86 -18.98 -14.61 -9.05
C ALA A 86 -19.77 -13.81 -10.08
N VAL A 87 -19.60 -14.13 -11.36
CA VAL A 87 -20.26 -13.42 -12.46
C VAL A 87 -21.70 -13.89 -12.66
N GLN A 88 -22.09 -15.10 -12.23
CA GLN A 88 -23.46 -15.65 -12.39
C GLN A 88 -24.55 -14.75 -11.81
N ILE A 89 -24.27 -14.10 -10.68
CA ILE A 89 -25.20 -13.20 -10.01
C ILE A 89 -25.09 -11.75 -10.49
N SER A 90 -24.12 -11.46 -11.35
CA SER A 90 -23.82 -10.12 -11.83
C SER A 90 -24.36 -9.89 -13.23
N SER A 91 -24.55 -8.62 -13.61
CA SER A 91 -24.86 -8.23 -14.99
C SER A 91 -23.62 -8.16 -15.89
N ILE A 92 -22.44 -8.49 -15.38
CA ILE A 92 -21.16 -8.34 -16.08
C ILE A 92 -20.89 -9.62 -16.88
N SER A 93 -20.24 -9.51 -18.04
CA SER A 93 -19.82 -10.70 -18.78
C SER A 93 -18.55 -11.32 -18.18
N PHE A 94 -18.33 -12.62 -18.39
CA PHE A 94 -17.10 -13.26 -17.92
C PHE A 94 -15.83 -12.60 -18.49
N GLY A 95 -15.87 -12.18 -19.77
CA GLY A 95 -14.77 -11.45 -20.40
C GLY A 95 -14.47 -10.12 -19.70
N ALA A 96 -15.51 -9.32 -19.45
CA ALA A 96 -15.36 -8.06 -18.71
C ALA A 96 -14.85 -8.27 -17.28
N ALA A 97 -15.24 -9.36 -16.62
CA ALA A 97 -14.74 -9.69 -15.28
C ALA A 97 -13.24 -10.04 -15.29
N ILE A 98 -12.76 -10.73 -16.34
CA ILE A 98 -11.33 -10.99 -16.54
C ILE A 98 -10.57 -9.68 -16.74
N ASP A 99 -11.10 -8.77 -17.56
CA ASP A 99 -10.47 -7.47 -17.81
C ASP A 99 -10.42 -6.62 -16.53
N LEU A 100 -11.50 -6.62 -15.73
CA LEU A 100 -11.53 -5.95 -14.43
C LEU A 100 -10.49 -6.53 -13.47
N LEU A 101 -10.38 -7.85 -13.38
CA LEU A 101 -9.37 -8.50 -12.56
C LEU A 101 -7.96 -8.17 -13.04
N HIS A 102 -7.71 -8.22 -14.35
CA HIS A 102 -6.42 -7.87 -14.93
C HIS A 102 -6.07 -6.42 -14.59
N ASN A 103 -7.00 -5.48 -14.77
CA ASN A 103 -6.79 -4.08 -14.44
C ASN A 103 -6.54 -3.86 -12.94
N PHE A 104 -7.27 -4.58 -12.08
CA PHE A 104 -7.09 -4.53 -10.63
C PHE A 104 -5.70 -5.00 -10.18
N LEU A 105 -5.19 -6.08 -10.79
CA LEU A 105 -3.85 -6.60 -10.52
C LEU A 105 -2.76 -5.71 -11.12
N ALA A 106 -2.97 -5.18 -12.33
CA ALA A 106 -2.00 -4.33 -13.02
C ALA A 106 -1.81 -2.95 -12.36
N ASP A 107 -2.88 -2.39 -11.79
CA ASP A 107 -2.82 -1.13 -11.01
C ASP A 107 -2.05 -1.31 -9.69
N GLY A 108 -1.90 -2.56 -9.22
CA GLY A 108 -1.23 -2.89 -7.97
C GLY A 108 -2.08 -2.64 -6.72
N SER A 109 -3.34 -2.21 -6.87
CA SER A 109 -4.29 -2.04 -5.76
C SER A 109 -4.49 -3.33 -4.94
N SER A 110 -4.31 -4.50 -5.56
CA SER A 110 -4.37 -5.81 -4.91
C SER A 110 -3.37 -5.99 -3.77
N ILE A 111 -2.21 -5.32 -3.81
CA ILE A 111 -1.19 -5.45 -2.77
C ILE A 111 -1.71 -4.99 -1.40
N THR A 112 -2.62 -4.02 -1.40
CA THR A 112 -3.19 -3.44 -0.17
C THR A 112 -4.20 -4.37 0.50
N LEU A 113 -4.67 -5.40 -0.20
CA LEU A 113 -5.56 -6.44 0.33
C LEU A 113 -4.79 -7.60 0.97
N HIS A 114 -3.46 -7.63 0.87
CA HIS A 114 -2.67 -8.66 1.53
C HIS A 114 -2.89 -8.59 3.05
N PRO A 115 -3.11 -9.71 3.75
CA PRO A 115 -3.40 -9.72 5.20
C PRO A 115 -2.36 -8.97 6.03
N ASP A 116 -1.09 -9.11 5.66
CA ASP A 116 0.05 -8.47 6.33
C ASP A 116 0.42 -7.10 5.74
N PHE A 117 -0.36 -6.56 4.79
CA PHE A 117 -0.07 -5.25 4.23
C PHE A 117 -0.14 -4.18 5.33
N PRO A 118 0.92 -3.38 5.54
CA PRO A 118 0.93 -2.36 6.57
C PRO A 118 -0.23 -1.38 6.41
N LYS A 119 -0.94 -1.10 7.51
CA LYS A 119 -2.05 -0.14 7.54
C LYS A 119 -1.54 1.27 7.79
N LYS A 120 -2.13 2.24 7.10
CA LYS A 120 -1.78 3.65 7.27
C LYS A 120 -2.05 4.08 8.72
N PRO A 121 -1.09 4.77 9.37
CA PRO A 121 -1.25 5.22 10.74
C PRO A 121 -2.26 6.38 10.85
N PRO A 122 -2.87 6.58 12.03
CA PRO A 122 -3.73 7.73 12.27
C PRO A 122 -2.94 9.04 12.20
N SER A 123 -3.60 10.09 11.71
CA SER A 123 -3.05 11.45 11.76
C SER A 123 -3.03 12.00 13.19
N SER A 124 -2.24 13.05 13.44
CA SER A 124 -2.15 13.73 14.74
C SER A 124 -3.51 14.17 15.30
N PHE A 125 -4.39 14.69 14.44
CA PHE A 125 -5.75 15.06 14.85
C PHE A 125 -6.59 13.84 15.26
N VAL A 126 -6.48 12.73 14.53
CA VAL A 126 -7.18 11.47 14.89
C VAL A 126 -6.65 10.91 16.21
N LEU A 127 -5.34 11.02 16.46
CA LEU A 127 -4.74 10.66 17.76
C LEU A 127 -5.27 11.56 18.88
N PHE A 128 -5.37 12.86 18.64
CA PHE A 128 -5.95 13.81 19.59
C PHE A 128 -7.40 13.45 19.93
N CYS A 129 -8.25 13.20 18.93
CA CYS A 129 -9.63 12.74 19.15
C CYS A 129 -9.67 11.41 19.92
N LYS A 130 -8.73 10.49 19.65
CA LYS A 130 -8.63 9.21 20.35
C LYS A 130 -8.26 9.37 21.82
N LYS A 131 -7.32 10.26 22.14
CA LYS A 131 -6.89 10.54 23.52
C LYS A 131 -8.02 11.15 24.36
N ARG A 132 -8.93 11.90 23.71
CA ARG A 132 -10.10 12.49 24.38
C ARG A 132 -11.31 11.57 24.50
N GLY A 133 -11.24 10.36 23.92
CA GLY A 133 -12.27 9.32 24.06
C GLY A 133 -13.35 9.29 22.98
N ASP A 134 -13.29 10.17 21.98
CA ASP A 134 -14.46 10.47 21.13
C ASP A 134 -14.55 9.69 19.82
N VAL A 135 -13.58 8.85 19.46
CA VAL A 135 -13.64 8.16 18.15
C VAL A 135 -14.82 7.18 18.07
N LYS A 136 -15.37 6.74 19.22
CA LYS A 136 -16.54 5.85 19.26
C LYS A 136 -17.89 6.57 19.09
N HIS A 137 -17.98 7.87 19.34
CA HIS A 137 -19.25 8.58 19.43
C HIS A 137 -19.49 9.54 18.25
N GLY A 138 -19.46 8.98 17.05
CA GLY A 138 -20.09 9.57 15.86
C GLY A 138 -19.56 10.93 15.41
N ILE A 139 -20.16 11.43 14.35
CA ILE A 139 -19.80 12.69 13.66
C ILE A 139 -20.05 13.92 14.58
N TRP A 140 -20.82 13.75 15.66
CA TRP A 140 -21.40 14.84 16.45
C TRP A 140 -20.40 15.66 17.26
N HIS A 141 -19.29 15.09 17.72
CA HIS A 141 -18.27 15.84 18.47
C HIS A 141 -17.14 16.40 17.58
N PHE A 142 -17.21 16.19 16.26
CA PHE A 142 -16.13 16.60 15.36
C PHE A 142 -15.93 18.12 15.33
N LYS A 143 -17.00 18.90 15.48
CA LYS A 143 -16.94 20.36 15.51
C LYS A 143 -16.22 20.86 16.76
N ASP A 144 -16.55 20.31 17.92
CA ASP A 144 -15.96 20.71 19.20
C ASP A 144 -14.48 20.31 19.27
N LEU A 145 -14.15 19.08 18.85
CA LEU A 145 -12.77 18.62 18.75
C LEU A 145 -11.95 19.46 17.76
N SER A 146 -12.54 19.87 16.64
CA SER A 146 -11.87 20.76 15.68
C SER A 146 -11.66 22.17 16.26
N ALA A 147 -12.59 22.67 17.07
CA ALA A 147 -12.43 23.93 17.78
C ALA A 147 -11.32 23.83 18.83
N MET A 148 -11.30 22.76 19.63
CA MET A 148 -10.24 22.46 20.59
C MET A 148 -8.86 22.36 19.92
N TRP A 149 -8.76 21.67 18.77
CA TRP A 149 -7.49 21.56 18.04
C TRP A 149 -6.90 22.90 17.57
N LYS A 150 -7.76 23.91 17.39
CA LYS A 150 -7.35 25.26 17.00
C LYS A 150 -7.11 26.18 18.19
N ASN A 151 -7.51 25.79 19.39
CA ASN A 151 -7.32 26.58 20.60
C ASN A 151 -5.90 26.39 21.14
N ASP A 152 -5.27 27.49 21.55
CA ASP A 152 -3.92 27.53 22.09
C ASP A 152 -3.81 26.82 23.44
N ASP A 153 -4.90 26.71 24.20
CA ASP A 153 -4.95 25.97 25.47
C ASP A 153 -4.51 24.50 25.32
N TYR A 154 -4.67 23.92 24.12
CA TYR A 154 -4.35 22.52 23.84
C TYR A 154 -3.09 22.34 22.98
N LYS A 155 -2.25 23.38 22.88
CA LYS A 155 -1.04 23.36 22.05
C LYS A 155 -0.05 22.26 22.45
N GLU A 156 0.13 22.01 23.74
CA GLU A 156 1.05 20.96 24.22
C GLU A 156 0.56 19.56 23.85
N GLU A 157 -0.73 19.27 24.06
CA GLU A 157 -1.35 18.00 23.65
C GLU A 157 -1.26 17.80 22.14
N LYS A 158 -1.48 18.87 21.37
CA LYS A 158 -1.33 18.86 19.92
C LYS A 158 0.09 18.51 19.50
N LEU A 159 1.10 19.16 20.08
CA LEU A 159 2.51 18.87 19.79
C LEU A 159 2.87 17.43 20.15
N ALA A 160 2.35 16.90 21.27
CA ALA A 160 2.55 15.50 21.64
C ALA A 160 1.92 14.54 20.62
N CYS A 161 0.70 14.84 20.13
CA CYS A 161 0.04 14.04 19.10
C CYS A 161 0.73 14.14 17.73
N GLU A 162 1.31 15.30 17.40
CA GLU A 162 2.10 15.49 16.19
C GLU A 162 3.38 14.65 16.23
N LYS A 163 4.11 14.68 17.35
CA LYS A 163 5.29 13.84 17.55
C LYS A 163 4.96 12.35 17.44
N GLU A 164 3.92 11.90 18.13
CA GLU A 164 3.46 10.50 18.07
C GLU A 164 3.02 10.10 16.66
N SER A 165 2.30 10.98 15.95
CA SER A 165 1.90 10.72 14.55
C SER A 165 3.11 10.58 13.63
N LEU A 166 4.16 11.38 13.83
CA LEU A 166 5.38 11.29 13.03
C LEU A 166 6.15 10.00 13.33
N ASP A 167 6.24 9.58 14.58
CA ASP A 167 6.87 8.32 14.96
C ASP A 167 6.11 7.12 14.38
N LEU A 168 4.77 7.15 14.42
CA LEU A 168 3.94 6.12 13.77
C LEU A 168 4.09 6.12 12.24
N GLN A 169 4.25 7.28 11.61
CA GLN A 169 4.55 7.39 10.18
C GLN A 169 5.91 6.80 9.84
N ARG A 170 6.94 7.04 10.66
CA ARG A 170 8.27 6.42 10.48
C ARG A 170 8.16 4.90 10.52
N ASN A 171 7.52 4.35 11.56
CA ASN A 171 7.32 2.91 11.70
C ASN A 171 6.51 2.33 10.53
N TYR A 172 5.51 3.06 10.03
CA TYR A 172 4.73 2.66 8.86
C TYR A 172 5.60 2.55 7.60
N MET A 173 6.47 3.53 7.35
CA MET A 173 7.38 3.51 6.20
C MET A 173 8.35 2.34 6.27
N GLU A 174 8.94 2.07 7.44
CA GLU A 174 9.81 0.91 7.66
C GLU A 174 9.08 -0.42 7.40
N ASN A 175 7.83 -0.53 7.86
CA ASN A 175 7.01 -1.71 7.62
C ASN A 175 6.69 -1.91 6.14
N LEU A 176 6.42 -0.82 5.40
CA LEU A 176 6.22 -0.88 3.94
C LEU A 176 7.47 -1.36 3.21
N GLU A 177 8.66 -0.92 3.63
CA GLU A 177 9.92 -1.35 3.01
C GLU A 177 10.19 -2.84 3.25
N LYS A 178 9.95 -3.32 4.48
CA LYS A 178 10.03 -4.74 4.82
C LYS A 178 9.04 -5.57 4.00
N PHE A 179 7.82 -5.07 3.82
CA PHE A 179 6.78 -5.74 3.04
C PHE A 179 7.09 -5.81 1.54
N LYS A 180 7.59 -4.72 0.93
CA LYS A 180 7.84 -4.61 -0.53
C LYS A 180 8.75 -5.72 -1.09
N TYR A 181 9.51 -6.37 -0.23
CA TYR A 181 10.47 -7.40 -0.59
C TYR A 181 10.39 -8.63 0.31
N CYS A 182 9.27 -8.84 1.02
CA CYS A 182 9.10 -10.00 1.92
C CYS A 182 9.36 -11.33 1.19
N ASP A 183 8.98 -11.43 -0.08
CA ASP A 183 9.14 -12.64 -0.89
C ASP A 183 10.55 -12.79 -1.51
N LEU A 184 11.43 -11.79 -1.33
CA LEU A 184 12.79 -11.83 -1.84
C LEU A 184 13.81 -11.96 -0.72
N GLU A 185 14.68 -12.96 -0.85
CA GLU A 185 15.92 -13.08 -0.08
C GLU A 185 16.70 -11.76 -0.04
N PRO A 186 17.33 -11.41 1.09
CA PRO A 186 17.94 -10.10 1.31
C PRO A 186 19.02 -9.77 0.27
N GLU A 187 19.76 -10.76 -0.22
CA GLU A 187 20.76 -10.57 -1.28
C GLU A 187 20.12 -10.21 -2.63
N LYS A 188 19.07 -10.93 -3.04
CA LYS A 188 18.34 -10.67 -4.28
C LYS A 188 17.65 -9.30 -4.22
N ARG A 189 17.13 -8.95 -3.03
CA ARG A 189 16.57 -7.63 -2.72
C ARG A 189 17.61 -6.53 -2.90
N ASN A 190 18.78 -6.65 -2.28
CA ASN A 190 19.87 -5.70 -2.38
C ASN A 190 20.37 -5.55 -3.82
N LYS A 191 20.52 -6.66 -4.56
CA LYS A 191 20.89 -6.62 -5.99
C LYS A 191 19.87 -5.87 -6.84
N LYS A 192 18.56 -6.06 -6.60
CA LYS A 192 17.50 -5.31 -7.30
C LYS A 192 17.50 -3.82 -6.90
N LEU A 193 17.71 -3.50 -5.63
CA LEU A 193 17.81 -2.13 -5.14
C LEU A 193 19.01 -1.41 -5.77
N LEU A 194 20.18 -2.04 -5.82
CA LEU A 194 21.38 -1.48 -6.44
C LEU A 194 21.18 -1.23 -7.93
N LYS A 195 20.55 -2.17 -8.65
CA LYS A 195 20.18 -1.96 -10.06
C LYS A 195 19.25 -0.76 -10.25
N LYS A 196 18.32 -0.50 -9.32
CA LYS A 196 17.45 0.69 -9.38
C LYS A 196 18.21 1.95 -9.01
N PHE A 197 19.07 1.91 -8.00
CA PHE A 197 19.93 3.02 -7.58
C PHE A 197 20.82 3.50 -8.74
N ASN A 198 21.42 2.57 -9.48
CA ASN A 198 22.27 2.88 -10.63
C ASN A 198 21.50 3.44 -11.84
N LYS A 199 20.17 3.28 -11.89
CA LYS A 199 19.30 3.86 -12.93
C LYS A 199 18.81 5.27 -12.58
N LEU A 200 19.05 5.76 -11.37
CA LEU A 200 18.70 7.13 -10.95
C LEU A 200 19.65 8.15 -11.60
N SER A 201 19.19 9.39 -11.75
CA SER A 201 20.04 10.50 -12.19
C SER A 201 21.09 10.86 -11.14
N ASP A 202 22.14 11.56 -11.54
CA ASP A 202 23.21 12.01 -10.63
C ASP A 202 22.67 12.86 -9.48
N ASP A 203 21.74 13.79 -9.76
CA ASP A 203 21.09 14.62 -8.74
C ASP A 203 20.35 13.77 -7.69
N GLN A 204 19.64 12.73 -8.13
CA GLN A 204 18.92 11.84 -7.23
C GLN A 204 19.90 11.00 -6.40
N ARG A 205 20.96 10.47 -7.04
CA ARG A 205 22.00 9.71 -6.34
C ARG A 205 22.73 10.55 -5.30
N ALA A 206 22.99 11.83 -5.58
CA ALA A 206 23.61 12.77 -4.66
C ALA A 206 22.76 12.97 -3.39
N ILE A 207 21.42 13.08 -3.52
CA ILE A 207 20.52 13.15 -2.37
C ILE A 207 20.69 11.91 -1.48
N TYR A 208 20.67 10.71 -2.06
CA TYR A 208 20.85 9.48 -1.30
C TYR A 208 22.25 9.36 -0.67
N GLN A 209 23.31 9.77 -1.36
CA GLN A 209 24.66 9.78 -0.80
C GLN A 209 24.76 10.75 0.38
N SER A 210 24.18 11.95 0.28
CA SER A 210 24.15 12.91 1.39
C SER A 210 23.39 12.37 2.61
N LEU A 211 22.30 11.64 2.40
CA LEU A 211 21.53 11.01 3.47
C LEU A 211 22.32 9.87 4.13
N ALA A 212 22.99 9.04 3.32
CA ALA A 212 23.81 7.95 3.81
C ALA A 212 25.04 8.44 4.58
N SER A 213 25.63 9.58 4.21
CA SER A 213 26.72 10.22 4.95
C SER A 213 26.27 10.93 6.22
N ALA A 214 24.97 11.18 6.39
CA ALA A 214 24.39 11.82 7.56
C ALA A 214 23.93 10.84 8.65
N LEU A 215 23.86 9.54 8.33
CA LEU A 215 23.57 8.45 9.27
C LEU A 215 24.86 7.94 9.92
#